data_AF-A0AAW4WW38-F1
#
_entry.id   AF-A0AAW4WW38-F1
#
_cell.length_a   1.000
_cell.length_b   1.000
_cell.length_c   1.000
_cell.angle_alpha   90.00
_cell.angle_beta   90.00
_cell.angle_gamma   90.00
#
_symmetry.space_group_name_H-M   'P 1'
#
loop_
_entity.id
_entity.type
_entity.pdbx_description
1 polymer ?
#
loop_
_entity_poly.entity_id
_entity_poly.type
_entity_poly.pdbx_seq_one_letter_code
_entity_poly.pdbx_strand_id
1 'polypeptide(L)' 'MHNHPYVSEDHEGKPWFEWIVLGVVVVATVVAAFGHTMAVTVIIAVTAIITGLIRLTLREKSPWKVRSVAFDSFIGIALG' A
#
# COMPACT_ATOMS: atom_id res chain seq x y z
N MET A 1 27.10 8.56 25.48
CA MET A 1 26.52 9.26 24.33
C MET A 1 25.99 8.21 23.38
N HIS A 2 24.71 7.85 23.50
CA HIS A 2 24.06 6.92 22.59
C HIS A 2 23.77 7.70 21.30
N ASN A 3 24.62 7.52 20.29
CA ASN A 3 24.38 8.08 18.96
C ASN A 3 23.25 7.26 18.34
N HIS A 4 22.00 7.75 18.45
CA HIS A 4 20.93 7.27 17.59
C HIS A 4 21.37 7.60 16.15
N PRO A 5 21.61 6.60 15.28
CA PRO A 5 22.01 6.88 13.93
C PRO A 5 20.90 7.73 13.29
N TYR A 6 21.26 8.91 12.79
CA TYR A 6 20.34 9.83 12.15
C TYR A 6 19.97 9.23 10.78
N VAL A 7 19.00 8.32 10.79
CA VAL A 7 18.33 7.89 9.57
C VAL A 7 17.37 9.02 9.19
N SER A 8 17.49 9.54 7.98
CA SER A 8 16.73 10.69 7.51
C SER A 8 15.25 10.30 7.31
N GLU A 9 14.47 10.31 8.39
CA GLU A 9 13.00 10.24 8.36
C GLU A 9 12.38 11.45 7.63
N ASP A 10 13.18 12.47 7.30
CA ASP A 10 12.79 13.65 6.50
C ASP A 10 12.25 13.30 5.08
N HIS A 11 12.51 12.08 4.59
CA HIS A 11 11.98 11.57 3.32
C HIS A 11 10.73 10.68 3.49
N GLU A 12 10.31 10.37 4.72
CA GLU A 12 9.03 9.71 4.97
C GLU A 12 7.90 10.75 4.85
N GLY A 13 7.47 10.98 3.61
CA GLY A 13 6.29 11.80 3.34
C GLY A 13 5.08 11.35 4.18
N LYS A 14 4.17 12.29 4.46
CA LYS A 14 2.94 12.04 5.25
C LYS A 14 2.24 10.75 4.76
N PRO A 15 1.83 9.81 5.63
CA PRO A 15 1.32 8.49 5.24
C PRO A 15 -0.13 8.51 4.72
N TRP A 16 -0.54 9.56 4.02
CA TRP A 16 -1.91 9.76 3.53
C TRP A 16 -2.41 8.60 2.66
N PHE A 17 -1.53 8.00 1.87
CA PHE A 17 -1.85 6.83 1.06
C PHE A 17 -2.12 5.59 1.89
N GLU A 18 -1.38 5.39 2.98
CA GLU A 18 -1.60 4.26 3.91
C GLU A 18 -2.97 4.37 4.59
N TRP A 19 -3.42 5.59 4.89
CA TRP A 19 -4.77 5.83 5.42
C TRP A 19 -5.88 5.52 4.42
N ILE A 20 -5.65 5.77 3.12
CA ILE A 20 -6.60 5.39 2.07
C ILE A 20 -6.70 3.86 1.99
N VAL A 21 -5.57 3.16 1.95
CA VAL A 21 -5.53 1.69 1.93
C VAL A 21 -6.20 1.11 3.18
N LEU A 22 -5.95 1.69 4.35
CA LEU A 22 -6.62 1.31 5.59
C LEU A 22 -8.15 1.47 5.49
N GLY A 23 -8.62 2.58 4.91
CA GLY A 23 -10.04 2.79 4.64
C GLY A 23 -10.64 1.70 3.76
N VAL A 24 -9.93 1.28 2.70
CA VAL A 24 -10.36 0.18 1.83
C VAL A 24 -10.44 -1.14 2.60
N VAL A 25 -9.46 -1.45 3.45
CA VAL A 25 -9.46 -2.68 4.27
C VAL A 25 -10.64 -2.69 5.25
N VAL A 26 -10.98 -1.55 5.85
CA VAL A 26 -12.15 -1.42 6.72
C VAL A 26 -13.44 -1.70 5.93
N VAL A 27 -13.60 -1.11 4.75
CA VAL A 27 -14.76 -1.37 3.87
C VAL A 27 -14.83 -2.85 3.49
N ALA A 28 -13.71 -3.44 3.08
CA ALA A 28 -13.63 -4.86 2.73
C ALA A 28 -14.02 -5.76 3.91
N THR A 29 -13.61 -5.41 5.13
CA THR A 29 -13.97 -6.14 6.36
C THR A 29 -15.47 -6.07 6.64
N VAL A 30 -16.08 -4.89 6.46
CA VAL A 30 -17.53 -4.72 6.60
C VAL A 30 -18.27 -5.58 5.56
N VAL A 31 -17.84 -5.55 4.29
CA VAL A 31 -18.42 -6.38 3.22
C VAL A 31 -18.25 -7.88 3.52
N ALA A 32 -17.12 -8.28 4.10
CA ALA A 32 -16.88 -9.65 4.54
C ALA A 32 -17.87 -10.09 5.62
N ALA A 33 -18.19 -9.20 6.58
CA ALA A 33 -19.15 -9.48 7.64
C ALA A 33 -20.57 -9.76 7.11
N PHE A 34 -20.92 -9.22 5.94
CA PHE A 34 -22.18 -9.52 5.24
C PHE A 34 -22.13 -10.81 4.39
N GLY A 35 -21.01 -11.54 4.38
CA GLY A 35 -20.86 -12.81 3.66
C GLY A 35 -20.48 -12.68 2.18
N HIS A 36 -20.22 -11.48 1.69
CA HIS A 36 -19.86 -11.24 0.28
C HIS A 36 -18.36 -11.43 0.01
N THR A 37 -17.85 -12.63 0.27
CA THR A 37 -16.41 -12.95 0.17
C THR A 37 -15.83 -12.71 -1.23
N MET A 38 -16.58 -13.00 -2.30
CA MET A 38 -16.15 -12.71 -3.68
C MET A 38 -16.01 -11.21 -3.97
N ALA A 39 -16.83 -10.36 -3.35
CA ALA A 39 -16.68 -8.91 -3.51
C ALA A 39 -15.43 -8.43 -2.76
N VAL A 40 -15.16 -8.99 -1.57
CA VAL A 40 -13.97 -8.68 -0.78
C VAL A 40 -12.70 -9.02 -1.52
N THR A 41 -12.61 -10.21 -2.12
CA THR A 41 -11.42 -10.61 -2.89
C THR A 41 -11.19 -9.68 -4.06
N VAL A 42 -12.24 -9.30 -4.81
CA VAL A 42 -12.14 -8.34 -5.91
C VAL A 42 -11.68 -6.96 -5.41
N ILE A 43 -12.22 -6.46 -4.30
CA ILE A 43 -11.83 -5.16 -3.72
C ILE A 43 -10.34 -5.15 -3.36
N ILE A 44 -9.87 -6.19 -2.66
CA ILE A 44 -8.46 -6.29 -2.26
C ILE A 44 -7.54 -6.47 -3.46
N ALA A 45 -7.93 -7.31 -4.42
CA ALA A 45 -7.19 -7.55 -5.67
C ALA A 45 -6.98 -6.28 -6.48
N VAL A 46 -8.07 -5.56 -6.75
CA VAL A 46 -8.03 -4.29 -7.49
C VAL A 46 -7.17 -3.26 -6.74
N THR A 47 -7.25 -3.23 -5.42
CA THR A 47 -6.44 -2.32 -4.59
C THR A 47 -4.96 -2.66 -4.68
N ALA A 48 -4.59 -3.95 -4.66
CA ALA A 48 -3.22 -4.42 -4.82
C ALA A 48 -2.64 -4.07 -6.21
N ILE A 49 -3.42 -4.27 -7.27
CA ILE A 49 -3.00 -3.95 -8.63
C ILE A 49 -2.81 -2.44 -8.80
N ILE A 50 -3.77 -1.63 -8.35
CA ILE A 50 -3.70 -0.16 -8.43
C ILE A 50 -2.51 0.38 -7.63
N THR A 51 -2.29 -0.12 -6.42
CA THR A 51 -1.14 0.29 -5.60
C THR A 51 0.19 -0.07 -6.27
N GLY A 52 0.30 -1.26 -6.89
CA GLY A 52 1.44 -1.66 -7.72
C GLY A 52 1.65 -0.77 -8.95
N LEU A 53 0.58 -0.39 -9.66
CA LEU A 53 0.65 0.54 -10.80
C LEU A 53 1.11 1.94 -10.38
N ILE A 54 0.55 2.48 -9.29
CA ILE A 54 0.97 3.78 -8.75
C ILE A 54 2.46 3.75 -8.35
N ARG A 55 2.95 2.63 -7.81
CA ARG A 55 4.38 2.44 -7.53
C ARG A 55 5.22 2.51 -8.80
N LEU A 56 4.81 1.85 -9.89
CA LEU A 56 5.52 1.90 -11.18
C LEU A 56 5.55 3.31 -11.78
N THR A 57 4.47 4.07 -11.63
CA THR A 57 4.36 5.44 -12.15
C THR A 57 5.21 6.42 -11.34
N LEU A 58 5.14 6.36 -10.01
CA LEU A 58 5.77 7.34 -9.13
C LEU A 58 7.22 7.00 -8.76
N ARG A 59 7.62 5.72 -8.80
CA ARG A 59 8.97 5.22 -8.51
C ARG A 59 9.55 5.83 -7.23
N GLU A 60 10.59 6.66 -7.35
CA GLU A 60 11.29 7.35 -6.25
C GLU A 60 10.47 8.47 -5.59
N LYS A 61 9.38 8.93 -6.23
CA LYS A 61 8.44 9.94 -5.68
C LYS A 61 7.18 9.31 -5.09
N SER A 62 7.20 8.00 -4.86
CA SER A 62 6.06 7.29 -4.32
C SER A 62 5.68 7.83 -2.93
N PRO A 63 4.38 8.02 -2.64
CA PRO A 63 3.92 8.68 -1.42
C PRO A 63 4.01 7.79 -0.16
N TRP A 64 4.68 6.64 -0.25
CA TRP A 64 4.88 5.70 0.85
C TRP A 64 6.31 5.18 0.87
N LYS A 65 6.72 4.70 2.06
CA LYS A 65 8.08 4.34 2.51
C LYS A 65 9.00 3.81 1.40
N VAL A 66 10.26 4.24 1.43
CA VAL A 66 11.30 3.89 0.44
C VAL A 66 11.58 2.38 0.49
N ARG A 67 10.87 1.63 -0.35
CA ARG A 67 10.99 0.18 -0.58
C ARG A 67 11.22 -0.08 -2.07
N SER A 68 11.81 -1.22 -2.42
CA SER A 68 12.09 -1.57 -3.82
C SER A 68 10.83 -1.46 -4.71
N VAL A 69 10.88 -0.58 -5.71
CA VAL A 69 9.79 -0.36 -6.68
C VAL A 69 9.45 -1.65 -7.43
N ALA A 70 10.46 -2.42 -7.83
CA ALA A 70 10.27 -3.67 -8.55
C ALA A 70 9.57 -4.72 -7.68
N PHE A 71 9.92 -4.79 -6.40
CA PHE A 71 9.30 -5.72 -5.45
C PHE A 71 7.83 -5.39 -5.20
N ASP A 72 7.52 -4.13 -4.84
CA ASP A 72 6.13 -3.71 -4.55
C ASP A 72 5.21 -3.88 -5.77
N SER A 73 5.72 -3.54 -6.96
CA SER A 73 4.93 -3.66 -8.19
C SER A 73 4.71 -5.11 -8.61
N PHE A 74 5.70 -5.97 -8.42
CA PHE A 74 5.56 -7.40 -8.69
C PHE A 74 4.51 -8.03 -7.77
N ILE A 75 4.60 -7.78 -6.46
CA ILE A 75 3.63 -8.32 -5.49
C ILE A 75 2.22 -7.77 -5.76
N GLY A 76 2.08 -6.46 -5.98
CA GLY A 76 0.78 -5.83 -6.21
C GLY A 76 0.09 -6.28 -7.50
N ILE A 77 0.85 -6.52 -8.58
CA ILE A 77 0.28 -6.85 -9.90
C ILE A 77 0.17 -8.36 -10.12
N ALA A 78 1.16 -9.15 -9.66
CA ALA A 78 1.20 -10.59 -9.93
C ALA A 78 0.44 -11.42 -8.88
N LEU A 79 0.31 -10.94 -7.64
CA LEU A 79 -0.40 -11.64 -6.55
C LEU A 79 -1.71 -10.95 -6.16
N GLY A 80 -2.05 -9.84 -6.83
CA GLY A 80 -3.30 -9.10 -6.67
C GLY A 80 -4.47 -9.82 -7.33
#